data_AF-A0A6P0R3R3-F1
#
_entry.id   AF-A0A6P0R3R3-F1
#
_cell.length_a   1.000
_cell.length_b   1.000
_cell.length_c   1.000
_cell.angle_alpha   90.00
_cell.angle_beta   90.00
_cell.angle_gamma   90.00
#
_symmetry.space_group_name_H-M   'P 1'
#
loop_
_entity.id
_entity.type
_entity.pdbx_description
1 polymer ?
#
loop_
_entity_poly.entity_id
_entity_poly.type
_entity_poly.pdbx_seq_one_letter_code
_entity_poly.pdbx_strand_id
1 'polypeptide(L)'
;MTRKIVIRPKANEELDEQFAYIAQDNIDAALRFFDATRETISQLAKMPGIGSPVQNSSLGGLRKLAVKGFNNHLIFISLKMTVLK
;
A
#
# COMPACT_ATOMS: atom_id res chain seq x y z
N MET A 1 4.84 18.97 -4.24
CA MET A 1 5.99 18.08 -3.94
C MET A 1 5.49 16.64 -3.92
N THR A 2 5.74 15.85 -4.96
CA THR A 2 5.47 14.40 -4.96
C THR A 2 6.69 13.66 -4.41
N ARG A 3 6.48 12.73 -3.47
CA ARG A 3 7.57 11.89 -2.95
C ARG A 3 7.81 10.70 -3.88
N LYS A 4 9.07 10.29 -4.02
CA LYS A 4 9.43 9.04 -4.69
C LYS A 4 8.90 7.87 -3.87
N ILE A 5 8.06 7.04 -4.49
CA ILE A 5 7.61 5.77 -3.90
C ILE A 5 8.57 4.67 -4.35
N VAL A 6 8.93 3.81 -3.41
CA VAL A 6 9.67 2.58 -3.68
C VAL A 6 8.82 1.43 -3.17
N ILE A 7 8.37 0.58 -4.10
CA ILE A 7 7.67 -0.67 -3.77
C ILE A 7 8.74 -1.73 -3.52
N ARG A 8 8.69 -2.39 -2.36
CA ARG A 8 9.63 -3.48 -2.07
C ARG A 8 9.28 -4.70 -2.92
N PRO A 9 10.26 -5.52 -3.35
CA PRO A 9 9.99 -6.74 -4.12
C PRO A 9 8.91 -7.62 -3.48
N LYS A 10 9.04 -7.88 -2.17
CA LYS A 10 8.04 -8.68 -1.44
C LYS A 10 6.64 -8.09 -1.46
N ALA A 11 6.51 -6.76 -1.38
CA ALA A 11 5.21 -6.10 -1.47
C ALA A 11 4.60 -6.17 -2.88
N ASN A 12 5.44 -6.27 -3.92
CA ASN A 12 4.97 -6.50 -5.28
C ASN A 12 4.48 -7.94 -5.44
N GLU A 13 5.25 -8.93 -4.95
CA GLU A 13 4.85 -10.34 -4.96
C GLU A 13 3.53 -10.55 -4.20
N GLU A 14 3.37 -9.92 -3.02
CA GLU A 14 2.11 -9.99 -2.26
C GLU A 14 0.93 -9.34 -3.01
N LEU A 15 1.16 -8.28 -3.77
CA LEU A 15 0.13 -7.68 -4.61
C LEU A 15 -0.32 -8.65 -5.72
N ASP A 16 0.63 -9.31 -6.38
CA ASP A 16 0.37 -10.29 -7.42
C ASP A 16 -0.38 -11.52 -6.85
N GLU A 17 0.04 -12.01 -5.68
CA GLU A 17 -0.62 -13.11 -4.95
C GLU A 17 -2.07 -12.77 -4.57
N GLN A 18 -2.32 -11.58 -4.02
CA GLN A 18 -3.67 -11.12 -3.66
C GLN A 18 -4.56 -10.93 -4.89
N PHE A 19 -4.00 -10.37 -5.97
CA PHE A 19 -4.72 -10.26 -7.23
C PHE A 19 -5.15 -11.64 -7.74
N ALA A 20 -4.22 -12.59 -7.80
CA ALA A 20 -4.49 -13.94 -8.24
C ALA A 20 -5.51 -14.66 -7.33
N TYR A 21 -5.45 -14.43 -6.02
CA TYR A 21 -6.42 -14.97 -5.06
C TYR A 21 -7.84 -14.45 -5.31
N ILE A 22 -8.01 -13.13 -5.47
CA ILE A 22 -9.33 -12.55 -5.76
C ILE A 22 -9.83 -12.99 -7.14
N ALA A 23 -8.94 -13.09 -8.12
CA ALA A 23 -9.26 -13.46 -9.50
C ALA A 23 -9.77 -14.90 -9.64
N GLN A 24 -9.46 -15.79 -8.69
CA GLN A 24 -10.01 -17.16 -8.66
C GLN A 24 -11.52 -17.17 -8.51
N ASP A 25 -12.08 -16.20 -7.79
CA ASP A 25 -13.53 -16.06 -7.57
C ASP A 25 -14.16 -15.01 -8.50
N ASN A 26 -13.51 -13.85 -8.64
CA ASN A 26 -14.05 -12.73 -9.40
C ASN A 26 -12.94 -11.84 -9.99
N ILE A 27 -12.69 -11.99 -11.29
CA ILE A 27 -11.67 -11.21 -12.01
C ILE A 27 -11.97 -9.71 -12.02
N ASP A 28 -13.23 -9.29 -12.12
CA ASP A 28 -13.61 -7.87 -12.10
C ASP A 28 -13.32 -7.24 -10.72
N ALA A 29 -13.51 -8.00 -9.64
CA ALA A 29 -13.11 -7.59 -8.30
C ALA A 29 -11.58 -7.47 -8.18
N ALA A 30 -10.82 -8.39 -8.79
CA ALA A 30 -9.36 -8.34 -8.79
C ALA A 30 -8.83 -7.11 -9.53
N LEU A 31 -9.40 -6.78 -10.71
CA LEU A 31 -9.06 -5.56 -11.46
C LEU A 31 -9.38 -4.29 -10.66
N ARG A 32 -10.58 -4.22 -10.05
CA ARG A 32 -10.94 -3.10 -9.17
C ARG A 32 -10.00 -2.97 -7.98
N PHE A 33 -9.57 -4.08 -7.40
CA PHE A 33 -8.58 -4.10 -6.31
C PHE A 33 -7.23 -3.55 -6.76
N PHE A 34 -6.75 -3.96 -7.92
CA PHE A 34 -5.49 -3.49 -8.48
C PHE A 34 -5.51 -1.98 -8.74
N ASP A 35 -6.57 -1.48 -9.38
CA ASP A 35 -6.75 -0.05 -9.65
C ASP A 35 -6.85 0.76 -8.35
N ALA A 36 -7.63 0.29 -7.38
CA ALA A 36 -7.76 0.95 -6.08
C ALA A 36 -6.42 0.99 -5.33
N THR A 37 -5.62 -0.08 -5.42
CA THR A 37 -4.29 -0.13 -4.81
C THR A 37 -3.35 0.89 -5.45
N ARG A 38 -3.33 0.98 -6.79
CA ARG A 38 -2.53 1.97 -7.52
C ARG A 38 -2.96 3.41 -7.23
N GLU A 39 -4.26 3.67 -7.15
CA GLU A 39 -4.80 4.97 -6.76
C GLU A 39 -4.32 5.33 -5.34
N THR A 40 -4.41 4.38 -4.40
CA THR A 40 -3.99 4.57 -3.01
C THR A 40 -2.48 4.89 -2.93
N ILE A 41 -1.63 4.18 -3.69
CA ILE A 41 -0.19 4.46 -3.77
C ILE A 41 0.09 5.86 -4.37
N SER A 42 -0.66 6.24 -5.41
CA SER A 42 -0.54 7.57 -6.02
C SER A 42 -0.92 8.69 -5.04
N GLN A 43 -1.97 8.48 -4.24
CA GLN A 43 -2.36 9.41 -3.17
C GLN A 43 -1.28 9.50 -2.08
N LEU A 44 -0.68 8.36 -1.69
CA LEU A 44 0.44 8.32 -0.74
C LEU A 44 1.66 9.12 -1.22
N ALA A 45 1.96 9.10 -2.51
CA ALA A 45 3.04 9.92 -3.09
C ALA A 45 2.78 11.43 -2.95
N LYS A 46 1.50 11.84 -2.96
CA LYS A 46 1.08 13.25 -2.83
C LYS A 46 0.93 13.66 -1.37
N MET A 47 0.44 12.76 -0.51
CA MET A 47 0.13 13.01 0.90
C MET A 47 0.71 11.90 1.79
N PRO A 48 2.03 11.85 2.00
CA PRO A 48 2.71 10.76 2.72
C PRO A 48 2.30 10.60 4.19
N GLY A 49 1.61 11.59 4.77
CA GLY A 49 1.11 11.55 6.14
C GLY A 49 -0.25 10.86 6.30
N ILE A 50 -0.92 10.46 5.20
CA ILE A 50 -2.20 9.74 5.28
C ILE A 50 -1.99 8.31 5.80
N GLY A 51 -2.99 7.76 6.48
CA GLY A 51 -2.93 6.46 7.12
C GLY A 51 -2.56 6.54 8.60
N SER A 52 -3.01 5.53 9.33
CA SER A 52 -2.87 5.46 10.80
C SER A 52 -1.53 4.81 11.17
N PRO A 53 -0.87 5.28 12.25
CA PRO A 53 0.29 4.58 12.78
C PRO A 53 -0.08 3.16 13.20
N VAL A 54 0.81 2.21 12.96
CA VAL A 54 0.67 0.85 13.47
C VAL A 54 0.98 0.89 14.97
N GLN A 55 0.03 0.49 15.82
CA GLN A 55 0.16 0.52 17.28
C GLN A 55 1.00 -0.63 17.86
N ASN A 56 1.99 -1.13 17.10
CA ASN A 56 2.86 -2.20 17.55
C ASN A 56 4.29 -1.65 17.69
N SER A 57 4.82 -1.68 18.91
CA SER A 57 6.14 -1.14 19.27
C SER A 57 7.29 -1.73 18.42
N SER A 58 7.16 -2.99 17.99
CA SER A 58 8.15 -3.66 17.13
C SER A 58 8.12 -3.18 15.68
N LEU A 59 7.05 -2.49 15.27
CA LEU A 59 6.82 -1.95 13.92
C LEU A 59 6.87 -0.41 13.94
N GLY A 60 7.68 0.17 14.83
CA GLY A 60 7.84 1.61 14.98
C GLY A 60 8.12 2.30 13.64
N GLY A 61 7.39 3.38 13.37
CA GLY A 61 7.52 4.16 12.14
C GLY A 61 6.75 3.61 10.93
N LEU A 62 6.05 2.47 11.06
CA LEU A 62 5.10 2.02 10.04
C LEU A 62 3.74 2.71 10.20
N ARG A 63 3.14 3.01 9.05
CA ARG A 63 1.73 3.39 8.94
C ARG A 63 1.00 2.35 8.10
N LYS A 64 -0.29 2.21 8.34
CA LYS A 64 -1.19 1.37 7.57
C LYS A 64 -2.29 2.22 6.96
N LEU A 65 -2.69 1.87 5.75
CA LEU A 65 -3.78 2.50 5.04
C LEU A 65 -4.62 1.42 4.37
N ALA A 66 -5.94 1.50 4.51
CA ALA A 66 -6.84 0.58 3.82
C ALA A 66 -6.92 0.94 2.33
N VAL A 67 -6.97 -0.08 1.47
CA VAL A 67 -7.28 0.11 0.06
C VAL A 67 -8.74 0.55 -0.05
N LYS A 68 -9.00 1.66 -0.74
CA LYS A 68 -10.36 2.22 -0.87
C LYS A 68 -11.29 1.19 -1.53
N GLY A 69 -12.42 0.89 -0.88
CA GLY A 69 -13.36 -0.14 -1.34
C GLY A 69 -12.98 -1.58 -0.96
N PHE A 70 -11.81 -1.78 -0.35
CA PHE A 70 -11.28 -3.07 0.08
C PHE A 70 -10.74 -2.97 1.51
N ASN A 71 -11.63 -2.71 2.48
CA ASN A 71 -11.25 -2.39 3.87
C ASN A 71 -10.43 -3.48 4.59
N ASN A 72 -10.51 -4.73 4.12
CA ASN A 72 -9.73 -5.85 4.66
C ASN A 72 -8.31 -5.94 4.08
N HIS A 73 -7.98 -5.12 3.07
CA HIS A 73 -6.66 -5.10 2.45
C HIS A 73 -5.92 -3.83 2.89
N LEU A 74 -4.77 -4.03 3.54
CA LEU A 74 -3.98 -2.96 4.15
C LEU A 74 -2.65 -2.80 3.42
N ILE A 75 -2.33 -1.56 3.05
CA ILE A 75 -1.00 -1.17 2.58
C ILE A 75 -0.19 -0.71 3.79
N PHE A 76 0.95 -1.37 4.01
CA PHE A 76 1.92 -0.97 5.03
C PHE A 76 3.03 -0.11 4.41
N ILE A 77 3.26 1.06 5.00
CA ILE A 77 4.24 2.02 4.53
C ILE A 77 5.21 2.41 5.64
N SER A 78 6.47 2.61 5.28
CA SER A 78 7.48 3.22 6.14
C SER A 78 8.02 4.49 5.49
N LEU A 79 7.92 5.63 6.15
CA LEU A 79 8.53 6.86 5.67
C LEU A 79 10.01 6.85 6.05
N LYS A 80 10.89 6.61 5.06
CA LYS A 80 12.33 6.83 5.24
C LYS A 80 12.69 8.23 4.75
N MET A 81 13.23 9.06 5.65
CA MET A 81 13.83 10.33 5.28
C MET A 81 15.28 10.05 4.86
N THR A 82 15.60 10.20 3.58
CA THR A 82 16.99 10.12 3.11
C THR A 82 17.57 11.52 3.19
N VAL A 83 18.48 11.76 4.13
CA VAL A 83 19.31 12.97 4.15
C VAL A 83 20.44 12.71 3.17
N LEU A 84 20.46 13.41 2.04
CA LEU A 84 21.64 13.47 1.18
C LEU A 84 22.74 14.16 1.99
N LYS A 85 23.81 13.42 2.29
CA LYS A 85 25.07 13.98 2.81
C LYS A 85 25.91 14.47 1.65
#